data_AF-A0A951JKV6-F1
#
_entry.id   AF-A0A951JKV6-F1
#
_cell.length_a   1.000
_cell.length_b   1.000
_cell.length_c   1.000
_cell.angle_alpha   90.00
_cell.angle_beta   90.00
_cell.angle_gamma   90.00
#
_symmetry.space_group_name_H-M   'P 1'
#
loop_
_entity.id
_entity.type
_entity.pdbx_description
1 polymer ?
#
loop_
_entity_poly.entity_id
_entity_poly.type
_entity_poly.pdbx_seq_one_letter_code
_entity_poly.pdbx_strand_id
1 'polypeptide(L)' 'MIDDAIDELTPVVGVVAACKAVGCPRSSDHRRRTRPYGPPAPPASRKGQAQPRALSEPEWAQVRSVLHEPRFVDQAP' A
#
# COMPACT_ATOMS: atom_id res chain seq x y z
N MET A 1 -0.33 24.60 -5.72
CA MET A 1 -0.20 23.24 -5.14
C MET A 1 1.22 22.73 -5.41
N ILE A 2 1.71 21.71 -4.69
CA ILE A 2 3.08 21.16 -4.92
C ILE A 2 3.27 20.70 -6.38
N ASP A 3 2.22 20.17 -7.00
CA ASP A 3 2.26 19.67 -8.37
C ASP A 3 2.49 20.82 -9.39
N ASP A 4 1.85 21.98 -9.20
CA ASP A 4 2.05 23.17 -10.05
C ASP A 4 3.50 23.66 -10.00
N ALA A 5 4.11 23.67 -8.81
CA ALA A 5 5.52 24.06 -8.65
C ALA A 5 6.47 23.06 -9.33
N ILE A 6 6.12 21.78 -9.34
CA ILE A 6 6.89 20.75 -10.08
C ILE A 6 6.73 20.98 -11.60
N ASP A 7 5.54 21.35 -12.07
CA ASP A 7 5.28 21.64 -13.49
C ASP A 7 6.05 22.88 -13.98
N GLU A 8 6.12 23.94 -13.17
CA GLU A 8 6.87 25.16 -13.50
C GLU A 8 8.39 24.92 -13.55
N LEU A 9 8.92 24.08 -12.64
CA LEU A 9 10.36 23.80 -12.56
C LEU A 9 10.82 22.76 -13.58
N THR A 10 9.94 21.84 -14.00
CA THR A 10 10.32 20.71 -14.87
C THR A 10 10.97 21.13 -16.20
N PRO A 11 10.51 22.16 -16.93
CA PRO A 11 11.15 22.64 -18.15
C PRO A 11 12.57 23.19 -17.95
N VAL A 12 12.88 23.68 -16.74
CA VAL A 12 14.16 24.36 -16.43
C VAL A 12 15.20 23.37 -15.91
N VAL A 13 14.81 22.50 -14.97
CA VAL A 13 15.74 21.62 -14.24
C VAL A 13 15.48 20.13 -14.43
N GLY A 14 14.42 19.78 -15.16
CA GLY A 14 13.94 18.40 -15.27
C GLY A 14 13.17 17.94 -14.02
N VAL A 15 12.31 16.95 -14.20
CA VAL A 15 11.34 16.54 -13.17
C VAL A 15 11.99 16.00 -11.89
N VAL A 16 13.18 15.39 -11.98
CA VAL A 16 13.89 14.83 -10.82
C VAL A 16 14.40 15.95 -9.90
N ALA A 17 15.03 16.97 -10.48
CA ALA A 17 15.52 18.11 -9.72
C ALA A 17 14.36 18.97 -9.19
N ALA A 18 13.28 19.12 -9.97
CA ALA A 18 12.05 19.79 -9.53
C ALA A 18 11.43 19.10 -8.31
N CYS A 19 11.22 17.77 -8.37
CA CYS A 19 10.72 16.99 -7.24
C CYS A 19 11.60 17.15 -5.99
N LYS A 20 12.92 17.11 -6.16
CA LYS A 20 13.88 17.28 -5.06
C LYS A 20 13.82 18.69 -4.46
N ALA A 21 13.72 19.73 -5.28
CA ALA A 21 13.67 21.13 -4.85
C ALA A 21 12.42 21.43 -4.02
N VAL A 22 11.28 20.82 -4.38
CA VAL A 22 10.00 21.00 -3.67
C VAL A 22 9.82 20.00 -2.51
N GLY A 23 10.76 19.06 -2.32
CA GLY A 23 10.70 18.05 -1.26
C GLY A 23 9.63 16.96 -1.47
N CYS A 24 9.21 16.74 -2.72
CA CYS A 24 8.22 15.71 -3.08
C CYS A 24 8.92 14.46 -3.63
N PRO A 25 8.66 13.25 -3.11
CA PRO A 25 9.13 12.03 -3.76
C PRO A 25 8.54 11.90 -5.17
N ARG A 26 9.39 11.63 -6.16
CA ARG A 26 8.96 11.43 -7.57
C ARG A 26 7.86 10.38 -7.71
N SER A 27 7.87 9.34 -6.88
CA SER A 27 6.84 8.30 -6.88
C SER A 27 5.46 8.83 -6.46
N SER A 28 5.42 9.81 -5.55
CA SER A 28 4.18 10.45 -5.10
C SER A 28 3.61 11.37 -6.17
N ASP A 29 4.45 12.20 -6.79
CA ASP A 29 4.08 13.03 -7.95
C ASP A 29 3.56 12.15 -9.10
N HIS A 30 4.28 11.10 -9.48
CA HIS A 30 3.84 10.16 -10.52
C HIS A 30 2.50 9.50 -10.19
N ARG A 31 2.30 9.03 -8.95
CA ARG A 31 1.02 8.42 -8.52
C ARG A 31 -0.13 9.42 -8.55
N ARG A 32 0.10 10.69 -8.21
CA ARG A 32 -0.92 11.74 -8.31
C ARG A 32 -1.31 12.00 -9.76
N ARG A 33 -0.33 12.14 -10.66
CA ARG A 33 -0.56 12.38 -12.10
C ARG A 33 -1.21 11.22 -12.83
N THR A 34 -0.88 9.98 -12.45
CA THR A 34 -1.45 8.76 -13.06
C THR A 34 -2.75 8.31 -12.41
N ARG A 35 -3.17 8.96 -11.32
CA ARG A 35 -4.44 8.64 -10.68
C ARG A 35 -5.57 9.04 -11.63
N PRO A 36 -6.50 8.13 -11.96
CA PRO A 36 -7.66 8.47 -12.79
C PRO A 36 -8.43 9.64 -12.17
N TYR A 37 -8.89 10.56 -13.01
CA TYR A 37 -9.85 11.59 -12.60
C TYR A 37 -11.18 10.92 -12.30
N GLY A 38 -11.44 10.68 -11.02
CA GLY A 38 -12.65 10.05 -10.53
C GLY A 38 -12.51 9.55 -9.09
N PRO A 39 -13.63 9.19 -8.45
CA PRO A 39 -13.57 8.43 -7.21
C PRO A 39 -12.77 7.15 -7.47
N PRO A 40 -11.96 6.69 -6.50
CA PRO A 40 -11.28 5.42 -6.65
C PRO A 40 -12.34 4.35 -6.93
N ALA A 41 -12.05 3.42 -7.85
CA ALA A 41 -12.92 2.28 -8.06
C ALA A 41 -13.19 1.63 -6.69
N PRO A 42 -14.45 1.25 -6.40
CA PRO A 42 -14.73 0.55 -5.16
C PRO A 42 -13.81 -0.67 -5.10
N PRO A 43 -13.21 -0.98 -3.93
CA PRO A 43 -12.36 -2.14 -3.81
C PRO A 43 -13.15 -3.35 -4.30
N ALA A 44 -12.55 -4.13 -5.21
CA ALA A 44 -13.17 -5.37 -5.67
C ALA A 44 -13.58 -6.19 -4.45
N SER A 45 -14.85 -6.62 -4.43
CA SER A 45 -15.36 -7.44 -3.34
C SER A 45 -14.52 -8.70 -3.24
N ARG A 46 -13.74 -8.83 -2.16
CA ARG A 46 -13.01 -10.06 -1.84
C ARG A 46 -13.89 -11.09 -1.13
N LYS A 47 -15.20 -10.82 -0.97
CA LYS A 47 -16.12 -11.77 -0.34
C LYS A 47 -16.13 -13.07 -1.14
N GLY A 48 -15.83 -14.18 -0.46
CA GLY A 48 -15.81 -15.52 -1.05
C GLY A 48 -14.52 -15.88 -1.81
N GLN A 49 -13.58 -14.95 -2.00
CA GLN A 49 -12.28 -15.25 -2.59
C GLN A 49 -11.30 -15.60 -1.47
N ALA A 50 -11.25 -16.88 -1.10
CA ALA A 50 -10.20 -17.38 -0.22
C ALA A 50 -8.85 -17.31 -0.95
N GLN A 51 -7.78 -16.99 -0.22
CA GLN A 51 -6.44 -17.08 -0.79
C GLN A 51 -6.19 -18.54 -1.23
N PRO A 52 -5.52 -18.80 -2.36
CA PRO A 52 -5.29 -20.17 -2.84
C PRO A 52 -4.54 -21.07 -1.84
N ARG A 53 -3.82 -20.45 -0.90
CA ARG A 53 -3.09 -21.11 0.19
C ARG A 53 -3.61 -20.72 1.56
N ALA A 54 -4.89 -20.31 1.65
CA ALA A 54 -5.53 -20.11 2.93
C ALA A 54 -5.58 -21.46 3.66
N LEU A 55 -5.31 -21.43 4.96
CA LEU A 55 -5.52 -22.59 5.82
C LEU A 55 -7.00 -22.96 5.77
N SER A 56 -7.28 -24.25 5.66
CA SER A 56 -8.60 -24.80 5.91
C SER A 56 -8.98 -24.57 7.38
N GLU A 57 -10.28 -24.61 7.69
CA GLU A 57 -10.77 -24.50 9.07
C GLU A 57 -10.06 -25.43 10.07
N PRO A 58 -9.84 -26.73 9.79
CA PRO A 58 -9.13 -27.61 10.72
C PRO A 58 -7.65 -27.23 10.88
N GLU A 59 -6.97 -26.81 9.81
CA GLU A 59 -5.57 -26.36 9.90
C GLU A 59 -5.47 -25.08 10.73
N TRP A 60 -6.44 -24.17 10.56
CA TRP A 60 -6.50 -22.93 11.33
C TRP A 60 -6.72 -23.20 12.83
N ALA A 61 -7.61 -24.14 13.16
CA ALA A 61 -7.82 -24.58 14.54
C ALA A 61 -6.55 -25.19 15.15
N GLN A 62 -5.82 -26.01 14.38
CA GLN A 62 -4.57 -26.60 14.82
C GLN A 62 -3.50 -25.55 15.13
N VAL A 63 -3.29 -24.59 14.22
CA VAL A 63 -2.34 -23.49 14.43
C VAL A 63 -2.72 -22.69 15.67
N ARG A 64 -4.00 -22.39 15.85
CA ARG A 64 -4.48 -21.63 17.01
C ARG A 64 -4.28 -22.36 18.33
N SER A 65 -4.46 -23.68 18.34
CA SER A 65 -4.15 -24.52 19.51
C SER A 65 -2.68 -24.39 19.92
N VAL A 66 -1.77 -24.50 18.95
CA VAL A 66 -0.32 -24.36 19.19
C VAL A 66 0.03 -22.97 19.71
N LEU A 67 -0.53 -21.91 19.11
CA LEU A 67 -0.28 -20.53 19.53
C LEU A 67 -0.80 -20.22 20.94
N HIS A 68 -1.73 -21.01 21.47
CA HIS A 68 -2.22 -20.88 22.85
C HIS A 68 -1.41 -21.71 23.87
N GLU A 69 -0.35 -22.42 23.45
CA GLU A 69 0.48 -23.19 24.38
C GLU A 69 1.24 -22.27 25.36
N PRO A 70 1.54 -22.73 26.59
CA PRO A 70 2.19 -21.91 27.62
C PRO A 70 3.48 -21.22 27.18
N ARG A 71 4.23 -21.84 26.27
CA ARG A 71 5.49 -21.30 25.73
C ARG A 71 5.33 -20.01 24.91
N PHE A 72 4.12 -19.67 24.48
CA PHE A 72 3.82 -18.49 23.66
C PHE A 72 2.95 -17.44 24.37
N VAL A 73 2.59 -17.65 25.64
CA VAL A 73 1.67 -16.76 26.39
C VAL A 73 2.17 -15.31 26.47
N ASP A 74 3.50 -15.12 26.57
CA ASP A 74 4.12 -13.80 26.66
C ASP A 74 4.61 -13.26 25.31
N GLN A 75 4.30 -13.95 24.21
CA GLN A 75 4.65 -13.52 22.86
C GLN A 75 3.45 -12.81 22.21
N ALA A 76 3.70 -11.72 21.49
CA ALA A 76 2.65 -11.11 20.69
C ALA A 76 2.22 -12.08 19.56
N PRO A 77 0.91 -12.27 19.32
CA PRO A 77 0.39 -13.14 18.26
C PRO A 77 0.59 -12.58 16.85
#